data_AF-A0A2E9WL42-F1
#
_entry.id   AF-A0A2E9WL42-F1
#
_cell.length_a   1.000
_cell.length_b   1.000
_cell.length_c   1.000
_cell.angle_alpha   90.00
_cell.angle_beta   90.00
_cell.angle_gamma   90.00
#
_symmetry.space_group_name_H-M   'P 1'
#
loop_
_entity.id
_entity.type
_entity.pdbx_description
1 polymer ?
#
loop_
_entity_poly.entity_id
_entity_poly.type
_entity_poly.pdbx_seq_one_letter_code
_entity_poly.pdbx_strand_id
1 'polypeptide(L)'
;MEGWPVLSERFHSATEPAQAKSVASLRVGGNSGADVIVEGRVRDISERSAFTLADMALTSCAAMDEPDHCSTPWDYCCEDPAALKLGTLIVEFTENEAPVKETARGFHGLDHLSEVVVTGKLTIDDLGNMSVAASKVYVRSE
;
A
#
# COMPACT_ATOMS: atom_id res chain seq x y z
N MET A 1 -5.19 -19.23 18.75
CA MET A 1 -5.83 -18.41 17.71
C MET A 1 -4.80 -18.34 16.61
N GLU A 2 -4.87 -19.28 15.67
CA GLU A 2 -3.92 -19.32 14.55
C GLU A 2 -4.16 -18.11 13.65
N GLY A 3 -3.10 -17.33 13.42
CA GLY A 3 -3.15 -16.17 12.53
C GLY A 3 -3.44 -16.59 11.09
N TRP A 4 -3.84 -15.63 10.25
CA TRP A 4 -4.06 -15.89 8.83
C TRP A 4 -2.75 -16.36 8.16
N PRO A 5 -2.81 -17.30 7.21
CA PRO A 5 -1.64 -17.66 6.43
C PRO A 5 -1.10 -16.44 5.67
N VAL A 6 0.21 -16.38 5.45
CA VAL A 6 0.82 -15.34 4.59
C VAL A 6 0.30 -15.49 3.16
N LEU A 7 0.22 -14.38 2.41
CA LEU A 7 -0.18 -14.36 1.00
C LEU A 7 0.50 -15.45 0.17
N SER A 8 -0.26 -16.05 -0.74
CA SER A 8 0.23 -16.98 -1.74
C SER A 8 1.18 -16.33 -2.74
N GLU A 9 2.19 -17.10 -3.18
CA GLU A 9 3.16 -16.73 -4.25
C GLU A 9 2.52 -16.27 -5.56
N ARG A 10 1.23 -16.57 -5.81
CA ARG A 10 0.50 -16.02 -6.96
C ARG A 10 0.45 -14.50 -6.99
N PHE A 11 0.52 -13.86 -5.82
CA PHE A 11 0.54 -12.41 -5.69
C PHE A 11 1.95 -11.83 -5.81
N HIS A 12 3.01 -12.66 -5.87
CA HIS A 12 4.37 -12.17 -6.01
C HIS A 12 4.65 -11.78 -7.47
N SER A 13 5.17 -10.58 -7.66
CA SER A 13 5.87 -10.20 -8.90
C SER A 13 7.36 -10.40 -8.68
N ALA A 14 8.02 -11.24 -9.49
CA ALA A 14 9.45 -11.51 -9.33
C ALA A 14 10.36 -10.35 -9.81
N THR A 15 9.82 -9.44 -10.61
CA THR A 15 10.52 -8.25 -11.13
C THR A 15 9.70 -7.01 -10.84
N GLU A 16 10.39 -5.89 -10.64
CA GLU A 16 9.74 -4.60 -10.46
C GLU A 16 8.97 -4.20 -11.73
N PRO A 17 7.65 -3.98 -11.65
CA PRO A 17 6.86 -3.50 -12.78
C PRO A 17 7.28 -2.08 -13.19
N ALA A 18 7.50 -1.86 -14.49
CA ALA A 18 7.81 -0.54 -15.02
C ALA A 18 6.58 0.41 -14.96
N GLN A 19 6.84 1.71 -15.03
CA GLN A 19 5.81 2.77 -15.12
C GLN A 19 4.86 2.83 -13.92
N ALA A 20 5.36 2.48 -12.73
CA ALA A 20 4.64 2.72 -11.49
C ALA A 20 4.30 4.22 -11.34
N LYS A 21 3.08 4.48 -10.88
CA LYS A 21 2.56 5.81 -10.60
C LYS A 21 2.59 6.06 -9.10
N SER A 22 2.77 7.32 -8.71
CA SER A 22 2.59 7.71 -7.30
C SER A 22 1.10 7.73 -6.93
N VAL A 23 0.79 7.56 -5.64
CA VAL A 23 -0.58 7.62 -5.12
C VAL A 23 -1.24 8.97 -5.42
N ALA A 24 -0.50 10.07 -5.26
CA ALA A 24 -0.96 11.42 -5.58
C ALA A 24 -1.29 11.58 -7.07
N SER A 25 -0.50 10.98 -7.97
CA SER A 25 -0.78 11.04 -9.41
C SER A 25 -2.06 10.28 -9.79
N LEU A 26 -2.34 9.16 -9.12
CA LEU A 26 -3.60 8.43 -9.28
C LEU A 26 -4.79 9.21 -8.75
N ARG A 27 -4.63 10.03 -7.70
CA ARG A 27 -5.70 10.89 -7.18
C ARG A 27 -6.20 11.90 -8.21
N VAL A 28 -5.27 12.47 -8.98
CA VAL A 28 -5.57 13.57 -9.92
C VAL A 28 -6.02 13.04 -11.29
N GLY A 29 -5.44 11.94 -11.76
CA GLY A 29 -5.66 11.44 -13.13
C GLY A 29 -6.14 10.00 -13.23
N GLY A 30 -6.42 9.33 -12.10
CA GLY A 30 -6.93 7.97 -12.06
C GLY A 30 -8.40 7.89 -12.45
N ASN A 31 -8.77 6.77 -13.06
CA ASN A 31 -10.16 6.44 -13.38
C ASN A 31 -10.53 5.15 -12.64
N SER A 32 -11.68 5.13 -11.99
CA SER A 32 -12.22 3.91 -11.37
C SER A 32 -12.40 2.82 -12.45
N GLY A 33 -12.04 1.57 -12.11
CA GLY A 33 -12.03 0.42 -13.01
C GLY A 33 -10.75 0.24 -13.83
N ALA A 34 -9.85 1.24 -13.87
CA ALA A 34 -8.61 1.17 -14.62
C ALA A 34 -7.60 0.18 -14.00
N ASP A 35 -6.84 -0.50 -14.85
CA ASP A 35 -5.67 -1.25 -14.41
C ASP A 35 -4.50 -0.28 -14.15
N VAL A 36 -3.90 -0.41 -12.97
CA VAL A 36 -2.88 0.51 -12.47
C VAL A 36 -1.68 -0.25 -11.91
N ILE A 37 -0.53 0.41 -12.00
CA ILE A 37 0.70 0.05 -11.28
C ILE A 37 0.99 1.24 -10.37
N VAL A 38 1.03 1.02 -9.07
CA VAL A 38 1.22 2.06 -8.06
C VAL A 38 2.40 1.72 -7.15
N GLU A 39 3.19 2.71 -6.80
CA GLU A 39 4.27 2.57 -5.83
C GLU A 39 4.01 3.39 -4.56
N GLY A 40 4.62 2.94 -3.46
CA GLY A 40 4.57 3.64 -2.18
C GLY A 40 5.20 2.83 -1.06
N ARG A 41 5.04 3.34 0.16
CA ARG A 41 5.45 2.69 1.41
C ARG A 41 4.25 2.10 2.13
N VAL A 42 4.42 0.89 2.66
CA VAL A 42 3.39 0.26 3.50
C VAL A 42 3.27 1.03 4.82
N ARG A 43 2.05 1.47 5.17
CA ARG A 43 1.78 2.23 6.40
C ARG A 43 1.06 1.42 7.46
N ASP A 44 -0.13 0.90 7.17
CA ASP A 44 -0.94 0.15 8.14
C ASP A 44 -1.23 -1.22 7.54
N ILE A 45 -0.85 -2.30 8.22
CA ILE A 45 -1.09 -3.66 7.73
C ILE A 45 -2.24 -4.27 8.52
N SER A 46 -3.31 -4.64 7.81
CA SER A 46 -4.43 -5.39 8.37
C SER A 46 -3.98 -6.78 8.81
N GLU A 47 -4.69 -7.39 9.76
CA GLU A 47 -4.50 -8.82 10.03
C GLU A 47 -4.88 -9.69 8.82
N ARG A 48 -5.63 -9.15 7.87
CA ARG A 48 -6.06 -9.81 6.63
C ARG A 48 -5.24 -9.33 5.42
N SER A 49 -5.82 -9.44 4.24
CA SER A 49 -5.15 -9.29 2.94
C SER A 49 -5.09 -7.84 2.48
N ALA A 50 -4.88 -6.90 3.39
CA ALA A 50 -4.93 -5.48 3.06
C ALA A 50 -3.89 -4.67 3.81
N PHE A 51 -3.45 -3.58 3.19
CA PHE A 51 -2.65 -2.56 3.84
C PHE A 51 -2.92 -1.17 3.26
N THR A 52 -2.63 -0.14 4.03
CA THR A 52 -2.59 1.25 3.54
C THR A 52 -1.24 1.51 2.88
N LEU A 53 -1.27 2.05 1.66
CA LEU A 53 -0.10 2.50 0.92
C LEU A 53 0.01 4.01 1.01
N ALA A 54 1.16 4.51 1.47
CA ALA A 54 1.50 5.93 1.52
C ALA A 54 2.40 6.30 0.33
N ASP A 55 2.17 7.48 -0.25
CA ASP A 55 2.98 8.03 -1.33
C ASP A 55 4.43 8.21 -0.89
N MET A 56 5.38 7.98 -1.81
CA MET A 56 6.80 8.17 -1.57
C MET A 56 7.16 9.61 -1.19
N ALA A 57 6.37 10.59 -1.62
CA ALA A 57 6.54 12.00 -1.30
C ALA A 57 6.12 12.37 0.13
N LEU A 58 5.41 11.51 0.85
CA LEU A 58 5.08 11.72 2.26
C LEU A 58 6.29 11.35 3.14
N THR A 59 6.51 12.14 4.19
CA THR A 59 7.56 11.92 5.19
C THR A 59 6.98 11.09 6.34
N SER A 60 7.50 9.89 6.54
CA SER A 60 7.16 9.11 7.73
C SER A 60 7.78 9.73 8.98
N CYS A 61 7.22 9.44 10.14
CA CYS A 61 7.78 9.90 11.41
C CYS A 61 9.22 9.42 11.62
N ALA A 62 9.59 8.24 11.10
CA ALA A 62 10.95 7.70 11.11
C ALA A 62 11.96 8.53 10.31
N ALA A 63 11.49 9.26 9.29
CA ALA A 63 12.33 10.04 8.39
C ALA A 63 12.49 11.51 8.85
N MET A 64 11.90 11.88 9.99
CA MET A 64 12.03 13.22 10.56
C MET A 64 13.36 13.40 11.29
N ASP A 65 13.86 14.64 11.31
CA ASP A 65 15.17 15.00 11.89
C ASP A 65 15.24 14.81 13.42
N GLU A 66 14.10 14.71 14.11
CA GLU A 66 14.03 14.49 15.55
C GLU A 66 13.89 12.99 15.87
N PRO A 67 14.95 12.33 16.39
CA PRO A 67 14.86 10.94 16.83
C PRO A 67 13.90 10.82 18.03
N ASP A 68 13.17 9.70 18.10
CA ASP A 68 12.26 9.34 19.19
C ASP A 68 11.01 10.24 19.39
N HIS A 69 10.66 11.11 18.44
CA HIS A 69 9.47 11.96 18.59
C HIS A 69 8.14 11.18 18.56
N CYS A 70 8.14 9.93 18.05
CA CYS A 70 6.93 9.12 17.84
C CYS A 70 7.08 7.67 18.30
N SER A 71 6.09 7.14 19.01
CA SER A 71 6.04 5.72 19.41
C SER A 71 5.70 4.76 18.28
N THR A 72 5.26 5.28 17.13
CA THR A 72 4.93 4.53 15.91
C THR A 72 5.68 5.15 14.74
N PRO A 73 6.99 4.88 14.60
CA PRO A 73 7.86 5.55 13.61
C PRO A 73 7.43 5.32 12.15
N TRP A 74 6.68 4.25 11.88
CA TRP A 74 6.10 3.99 10.56
C TRP A 74 4.84 4.81 10.23
N ASP A 75 4.32 5.57 11.20
CA ASP A 75 3.16 6.41 10.99
C ASP A 75 3.55 7.72 10.29
N TYR A 76 2.53 8.50 9.95
CA TYR A 76 2.62 9.79 9.29
C TYR A 76 1.80 10.84 10.05
N CYS A 77 1.61 10.67 11.37
CA CYS A 77 0.74 11.54 12.16
C CYS A 77 1.21 13.01 12.22
N CYS A 78 2.48 13.27 11.89
CA CYS A 78 3.08 14.59 11.80
C CYS A 78 2.99 15.23 10.40
N GLU A 79 2.48 14.50 9.40
CA GLU A 79 2.23 15.04 8.05
C GLU A 79 0.98 15.91 7.99
N ASP A 80 0.91 16.75 6.96
CA ASP A 80 -0.28 17.55 6.69
C ASP A 80 -1.50 16.64 6.41
N PRO A 81 -2.64 16.81 7.10
CA PRO A 81 -3.81 15.95 6.92
C PRO A 81 -4.38 15.95 5.50
N ALA A 82 -4.28 17.07 4.78
CA ALA A 82 -4.71 17.14 3.38
C ALA A 82 -3.73 16.39 2.48
N ALA A 83 -2.42 16.49 2.74
CA ALA A 83 -1.41 15.67 2.04
C ALA A 83 -1.64 14.17 2.26
N LEU A 84 -1.92 13.74 3.50
CA LEU A 84 -2.25 12.34 3.80
C LEU A 84 -3.49 11.86 3.04
N LYS A 85 -4.54 12.67 3.01
CA LYS A 85 -5.77 12.32 2.28
C LYS A 85 -5.50 12.13 0.78
N LEU A 86 -4.62 12.93 0.20
CA LEU A 86 -4.26 12.84 -1.22
C LEU A 86 -3.32 11.67 -1.50
N GLY A 87 -2.34 11.45 -0.61
CA GLY A 87 -1.23 10.53 -0.76
C GLY A 87 -1.40 9.15 -0.11
N THR A 88 -2.61 8.75 0.29
CA THR A 88 -2.84 7.39 0.82
C THR A 88 -3.96 6.65 0.08
N LEU A 89 -3.79 5.34 -0.13
CA LEU A 89 -4.84 4.47 -0.65
C LEU A 89 -4.82 3.10 0.04
N ILE A 90 -5.92 2.36 -0.06
CA ILE A 90 -6.00 0.99 0.46
C ILE A 90 -5.60 0.01 -0.63
N VAL A 91 -4.68 -0.90 -0.34
CA VAL A 91 -4.38 -2.06 -1.18
C VAL A 91 -5.05 -3.27 -0.55
N GLU A 92 -5.84 -4.01 -1.32
CA GLU A 92 -6.47 -5.25 -0.89
C GLU A 92 -6.23 -6.35 -1.92
N PHE A 93 -5.64 -7.46 -1.49
CA PHE A 93 -5.46 -8.64 -2.33
C PHE A 93 -6.79 -9.38 -2.42
N THR A 94 -7.24 -9.61 -3.65
CA THR A 94 -8.53 -10.21 -3.93
C THR A 94 -8.41 -11.39 -4.87
N GLU A 95 -9.35 -12.32 -4.74
CA GLU A 95 -9.57 -13.43 -5.66
C GLU A 95 -11.06 -13.50 -5.97
N ASN A 96 -11.42 -13.53 -7.25
CA ASN A 96 -12.81 -13.49 -7.70
C ASN A 96 -13.60 -12.32 -7.04
N GLU A 97 -12.98 -11.14 -6.98
CA GLU A 97 -13.53 -9.91 -6.40
C GLU A 97 -13.80 -9.98 -4.88
N ALA A 98 -13.33 -11.02 -4.20
CA ALA A 98 -13.43 -11.17 -2.74
C ALA A 98 -12.04 -11.07 -2.08
N PRO A 99 -11.91 -10.42 -0.91
CA PRO A 99 -10.66 -10.40 -0.16
C PRO A 99 -10.20 -11.81 0.20
N VAL A 100 -8.92 -12.10 0.01
CA VAL A 100 -8.36 -13.40 0.38
C VAL A 100 -8.22 -13.54 1.89
N LYS A 101 -8.25 -14.78 2.36
CA LYS A 101 -8.12 -15.14 3.77
C LYS A 101 -6.65 -15.33 4.16
N GLU A 102 -5.83 -14.34 3.83
CA GLU A 102 -4.37 -14.36 3.97
C GLU A 102 -3.90 -13.02 4.54
N THR A 103 -2.70 -12.93 5.11
CA THR A 103 -2.09 -11.69 5.59
C THR A 103 -0.96 -11.22 4.67
N ALA A 104 -0.89 -9.92 4.42
CA ALA A 104 0.24 -9.32 3.70
C ALA A 104 1.52 -9.24 4.55
N ARG A 105 1.39 -9.24 5.88
CA ARG A 105 2.52 -9.14 6.80
C ARG A 105 3.46 -10.33 6.61
N GLY A 106 4.74 -10.04 6.44
CA GLY A 106 5.81 -11.03 6.25
C GLY A 106 5.90 -11.61 4.84
N PHE A 107 5.01 -11.24 3.91
CA PHE A 107 5.08 -11.71 2.53
C PHE A 107 6.32 -11.13 1.84
N HIS A 108 7.30 -11.98 1.53
CA HIS A 108 8.62 -11.56 1.02
C HIS A 108 9.28 -10.47 1.90
N GLY A 109 9.08 -10.56 3.22
CA GLY A 109 9.62 -9.58 4.18
C GLY A 109 8.84 -8.27 4.28
N LEU A 110 7.68 -8.16 3.62
CA LEU A 110 6.81 -6.98 3.70
C LEU A 110 6.41 -6.71 5.16
N ASP A 111 6.80 -5.54 5.65
CA ASP A 111 6.36 -4.97 6.91
C ASP A 111 6.10 -3.46 6.72
N HIS A 112 5.90 -2.74 7.81
CA HIS A 112 5.77 -1.30 7.78
C HIS A 112 6.99 -0.65 7.13
N LEU A 113 6.75 0.46 6.43
CA LEU A 113 7.72 1.21 5.64
C LEU A 113 8.35 0.48 4.46
N SER A 114 8.09 -0.82 4.27
CA SER A 114 8.52 -1.53 3.07
C SER A 114 8.04 -0.80 1.82
N GLU A 115 8.96 -0.57 0.89
CA GLU A 115 8.64 -0.01 -0.42
C GLU A 115 8.11 -1.11 -1.33
N VAL A 116 6.95 -0.85 -1.93
CA VAL A 116 6.27 -1.84 -2.77
C VAL A 116 5.79 -1.22 -4.07
N VAL A 117 5.72 -2.06 -5.11
CA VAL A 117 5.04 -1.75 -6.36
C VAL A 117 3.89 -2.73 -6.54
N VAL A 118 2.67 -2.20 -6.57
CA VAL A 118 1.43 -2.98 -6.62
C VAL A 118 0.81 -2.85 -8.00
N THR A 119 0.45 -3.98 -8.59
CA THR A 119 -0.37 -4.05 -9.81
C THR A 119 -1.78 -4.48 -9.43
N GLY A 120 -2.78 -3.78 -9.94
CA GLY A 120 -4.17 -4.10 -9.63
C GLY A 120 -5.18 -3.21 -10.34
N LYS A 121 -6.43 -3.31 -9.91
CA LYS A 121 -7.52 -2.49 -10.42
C LYS A 121 -7.87 -1.38 -9.43
N LEU A 122 -7.86 -0.14 -9.91
CA LEU A 122 -8.21 1.03 -9.12
C LEU A 122 -9.72 1.13 -8.95
N THR A 123 -10.16 1.38 -7.73
CA THR A 123 -11.52 1.78 -7.40
C THR A 123 -11.47 3.14 -6.75
N ILE A 124 -12.33 4.04 -7.22
CA ILE A 124 -12.59 5.33 -6.57
C ILE A 124 -14.08 5.34 -6.21
N ASP A 125 -14.39 5.48 -4.93
CA ASP A 125 -15.78 5.54 -4.46
C ASP A 125 -16.37 6.95 -4.57
N ASP A 126 -17.67 7.08 -4.28
CA ASP A 126 -18.38 8.37 -4.36
C ASP A 126 -17.87 9.42 -3.36
N LEU A 127 -17.12 9.00 -2.34
CA LEU A 127 -16.48 9.88 -1.35
C LEU A 127 -15.05 10.24 -1.74
N GLY A 128 -14.56 9.71 -2.86
CA GLY A 128 -13.20 9.91 -3.37
C GLY A 128 -12.14 9.07 -2.67
N ASN A 129 -12.52 8.05 -1.89
CA ASN A 129 -11.57 7.09 -1.34
C ASN A 129 -11.04 6.22 -2.48
N MET A 130 -9.74 5.94 -2.45
CA MET A 130 -9.09 5.10 -3.45
C MET A 130 -8.70 3.77 -2.83
N SER A 131 -9.01 2.69 -3.53
CA SER A 131 -8.49 1.37 -3.24
C SER A 131 -7.98 0.69 -4.49
N VAL A 132 -7.04 -0.25 -4.33
CA VAL A 132 -6.52 -1.09 -5.40
C VAL A 132 -6.81 -2.54 -5.04
N ALA A 133 -7.62 -3.19 -5.87
CA ALA A 133 -7.76 -4.64 -5.86
C ALA A 133 -6.49 -5.26 -6.47
N ALA A 134 -5.55 -5.64 -5.61
CA ALA A 134 -4.22 -6.10 -6.00
C ALA A 134 -4.25 -7.51 -6.57
N SER A 135 -3.59 -7.66 -7.72
CA SER A 135 -3.32 -8.95 -8.36
C SER A 135 -1.86 -9.36 -8.22
N LYS A 136 -0.93 -8.39 -8.12
CA LYS A 136 0.48 -8.63 -7.84
C LYS A 136 1.09 -7.53 -6.98
N VAL A 137 2.12 -7.89 -6.22
CA VAL A 137 3.00 -6.98 -5.49
C VAL A 137 4.45 -7.39 -5.70
N TYR A 138 5.30 -6.40 -5.96
CA TYR A 138 6.75 -6.48 -5.86
C TYR A 138 7.17 -5.78 -4.56
N VAL A 139 7.95 -6.46 -3.72
CA VAL A 139 8.52 -5.87 -2.50
C VAL A 139 9.96 -5.51 -2.83
N ARG A 140 10.31 -4.22 -2.76
CA ARG A 140 11.71 -3.80 -2.98
C ARG A 140 12.54 -4.32 -1.81
N SER A 141 13.63 -5.02 -2.13
CA SER A 141 14.60 -5.42 -1.12
C SER A 141 15.39 -4.20 -0.67
N GLU A 142 15.55 -4.02 0.65
CA GLU A 142 16.44 -3.03 1.24
C GLU A 142 17.92 -3.34 0.97
#